data_AF-A0A3C0C6R7-F1
#
_entry.id   AF-A0A3C0C6R7-F1
#
_cell.length_a   1.000
_cell.length_b   1.000
_cell.length_c   1.000
_cell.angle_alpha   90.00
_cell.angle_beta   90.00
_cell.angle_gamma   90.00
#
_symmetry.space_group_name_H-M   'P 1'
#
loop_
_entity.id
_entity.type
_entity.pdbx_description
1 polymer ?
#
loop_
_entity_poly.entity_id
_entity_poly.type
_entity_poly.pdbx_seq_one_letter_code
_entity_poly.pdbx_strand_id
1 'polypeptide(L)' 'MIEAFRLSGMLAGILMTLAGFTGFFGPSLRKRIKGPLVFTVHRWCGLGAVACGLTHGLIYMLYLG' A
#
# COMPACT_ATOMS: atom_id res chain seq x y z
N MET A 1 6.62 10.60 17.42
CA MET A 1 5.86 9.34 17.50
C MET A 1 4.47 9.44 16.87
N ILE A 2 3.60 10.37 17.31
CA ILE A 2 2.24 10.53 16.74
C ILE A 2 2.26 10.86 15.24
N GLU A 3 3.17 11.73 14.79
CA GLU A 3 3.29 12.07 13.38
C GLU A 3 3.70 10.86 12.52
N ALA A 4 4.68 10.07 12.96
CA ALA A 4 5.09 8.84 12.30
C ALA A 4 3.96 7.79 12.25
N PHE A 5 3.14 7.69 13.31
CA PHE A 5 1.95 6.84 13.33
C PHE A 5 0.91 7.27 12.26
N ARG A 6 0.63 8.57 12.17
CA ARG A 6 -0.30 9.12 11.16
C ARG A 6 0.23 8.94 9.74
N LEU A 7 1.50 9.24 9.52
CA LEU A 7 2.13 9.14 8.20
C LEU A 7 2.16 7.69 7.70
N SER A 8 2.57 6.75 8.54
CA SER A 8 2.59 5.32 8.20
C SER A 8 1.20 4.78 7.90
N GLY A 9 0.18 5.16 8.67
CA GLY A 9 -1.21 4.77 8.42
C GLY A 9 -1.75 5.35 7.10
N MET A 10 -1.50 6.63 6.84
CA MET A 10 -1.91 7.27 5.59
C MET A 10 -1.24 6.63 4.36
N LEU A 11 0.08 6.41 4.41
CA LEU A 11 0.82 5.74 3.34
C LEU A 11 0.34 4.31 3.11
N ALA A 12 0.07 3.55 4.19
CA ALA A 12 -0.50 2.21 4.09
C ALA A 12 -1.84 2.24 3.35
N GLY A 13 -2.73 3.18 3.71
CA GLY A 13 -4.03 3.34 3.05
C GLY A 13 -3.92 3.68 1.55
N ILE A 14 -3.05 4.62 1.19
CA ILE A 14 -2.83 5.02 -0.21
C ILE A 14 -2.28 3.84 -1.02
N LEU A 15 -1.22 3.19 -0.52
CA LEU A 15 -0.57 2.08 -1.21
C LEU A 15 -1.50 0.87 -1.33
N MET A 16 -2.30 0.59 -0.29
CA MET A 16 -3.29 -0.49 -0.32
C MET A 16 -4.38 -0.20 -1.36
N THR A 17 -4.83 1.05 -1.48
CA THR A 17 -5.82 1.45 -2.48
C THR A 17 -5.27 1.27 -3.90
N LEU A 18 -4.02 1.68 -4.14
CA LEU A 18 -3.36 1.50 -5.45
C LEU A 18 -3.13 0.02 -5.79
N ALA A 19 -2.70 -0.78 -4.80
CA ALA A 19 -2.54 -2.22 -4.96
C ALA A 19 -3.89 -2.89 -5.24
N GLY A 20 -4.94 -2.51 -4.50
CA GLY A 20 -6.30 -2.97 -4.73
C GLY A 20 -6.78 -2.64 -6.13
N PHE A 21 -6.64 -1.38 -6.56
CA PHE A 21 -7.06 -0.95 -7.90
C PHE A 21 -6.35 -1.71 -9.02
N THR A 22 -5.03 -1.86 -8.92
CA THR A 22 -4.23 -2.62 -9.90
C THR A 22 -4.51 -4.13 -9.86
N GLY A 23 -4.95 -4.67 -8.73
CA GLY A 23 -5.39 -6.07 -8.59
C GLY A 23 -6.78 -6.29 -9.19
N PHE A 24 -7.79 -5.59 -8.69
CA PHE A 24 -9.19 -5.74 -9.11
C PHE A 24 -9.42 -5.33 -10.57
N PHE A 25 -8.83 -4.22 -11.02
CA PHE A 25 -8.99 -3.72 -12.38
C PHE A 25 -7.81 -4.10 -13.29
N GLY A 26 -6.90 -4.97 -12.83
CA GLY A 26 -5.72 -5.40 -13.57
C GLY A 26 -6.00 -5.83 -15.02
N PRO A 27 -7.00 -6.69 -15.30
CA PRO A 27 -7.34 -7.08 -16.67
C PRO A 27 -7.70 -5.90 -17.57
N SER A 28 -8.41 -4.90 -17.05
CA SER A 28 -8.79 -3.70 -17.80
C SER A 28 -7.62 -2.72 -17.98
N LEU A 29 -6.79 -2.57 -16.93
CA LEU A 29 -5.58 -1.73 -16.95
C LEU A 29 -4.55 -2.24 -17.96
N ARG A 30 -4.34 -3.56 -18.02
CA ARG A 30 -3.37 -4.18 -18.94
C ARG A 30 -3.74 -4.05 -20.43
N LYS A 31 -4.97 -3.66 -20.75
CA LYS A 31 -5.39 -3.30 -22.13
C LYS A 31 -4.94 -1.90 -22.53
N ARG A 32 -4.70 -1.01 -21.56
CA ARG A 32 -4.33 0.40 -21.79
C ARG A 32 -2.87 0.69 -21.45
N ILE A 33 -2.30 -0.08 -20.53
CA ILE A 33 -0.95 0.08 -20.00
C ILE A 33 -0.20 -1.23 -20.20
N LYS A 34 1.12 -1.18 -20.43
CA LYS A 34 1.97 -2.36 -20.57
C LYS A 34 1.75 -3.32 -19.39
N GLY A 35 1.36 -4.56 -19.69
CA GLY A 35 1.09 -5.61 -18.70
C GLY A 35 2.12 -5.72 -17.56
N PRO A 36 3.42 -5.81 -17.88
CA PRO A 36 4.48 -5.89 -16.87
C PRO A 36 4.50 -4.70 -15.90
N LEU A 37 4.14 -3.50 -16.36
CA LEU A 37 4.13 -2.29 -15.52
C LEU A 37 3.01 -2.36 -14.48
N VAL A 38 1.82 -2.84 -14.86
CA VAL A 38 0.69 -3.01 -13.94
C VAL A 38 1.05 -3.98 -12.81
N PHE A 39 1.72 -5.09 -13.12
CA PHE A 39 2.17 -6.05 -12.12
C PHE A 39 3.26 -5.50 -11.21
N THR A 40 4.22 -4.75 -11.76
CA THR A 40 5.27 -4.09 -10.98
C THR A 40 4.66 -3.10 -10.00
N VAL A 41 3.74 -2.24 -10.45
CA VAL A 41 3.04 -1.29 -9.58
C VAL A 41 2.25 -2.02 -8.49
N HIS A 42 1.45 -3.03 -8.85
CA HIS A 42 0.69 -3.82 -7.89
C HIS A 42 1.60 -4.42 -6.80
N ARG A 43 2.71 -5.03 -7.20
CA ARG A 43 3.66 -5.67 -6.28
C ARG A 43 4.30 -4.66 -5.33
N TRP A 44 4.83 -3.56 -5.84
CA TRP A 44 5.49 -2.56 -4.99
C TRP A 44 4.50 -1.82 -4.08
N CYS A 45 3.31 -1.49 -4.58
CA CYS A 45 2.26 -0.91 -3.75
C CYS A 45 1.80 -1.90 -2.67
N GLY A 46 1.62 -3.19 -3.00
CA GLY A 46 1.24 -4.22 -2.03
C GLY A 46 2.28 -4.40 -0.94
N LEU A 47 3.55 -4.57 -1.31
CA LEU A 47 4.66 -4.70 -0.35
C LEU A 47 4.81 -3.44 0.53
N GLY A 48 4.73 -2.26 -0.08
CA GLY A 48 4.81 -1.00 0.65
C GLY A 48 3.63 -0.81 1.61
N ALA A 49 2.41 -1.18 1.20
CA ALA A 49 1.23 -1.14 2.07
C ALA A 49 1.40 -2.04 3.30
N VAL A 50 1.92 -3.26 3.11
CA VAL A 50 2.21 -4.18 4.22
C VAL A 50 3.28 -3.59 5.15
N ALA A 51 4.40 -3.09 4.61
CA ALA A 51 5.46 -2.51 5.42
C ALA A 51 4.97 -1.30 6.25
N CYS A 52 4.23 -0.38 5.62
CA CYS A 52 3.64 0.77 6.30
C CYS A 52 2.58 0.35 7.33
N GLY A 53 1.74 -0.64 7.02
CA GLY A 53 0.71 -1.15 7.93
C GLY A 53 1.30 -1.83 9.16
N LEU A 54 2.35 -2.64 8.98
CA LEU A 54 3.10 -3.24 10.09
C LEU A 54 3.77 -2.16 10.96
N THR A 55 4.37 -1.14 10.33
CA THR A 55 4.99 -0.03 11.05
C THR A 55 3.94 0.74 11.87
N HIS A 56 2.79 1.04 11.27
CA HIS A 56 1.67 1.70 11.94
C HIS A 56 1.17 0.88 13.16
N GLY A 57 0.97 -0.43 12.97
CA GLY A 57 0.56 -1.35 14.03
C GLY A 57 1.59 -1.48 15.15
N LEU A 58 2.89 -1.58 14.82
CA LEU A 58 3.98 -1.62 15.79
C LEU A 58 4.04 -0.34 16.62
N ILE A 59 3.90 0.83 15.98
CA ILE A 59 3.90 2.11 16.72
C ILE A 59 2.71 2.17 17.69
N TYR A 60 1.54 1.70 17.27
CA TYR A 60 0.38 1.63 18.15
C TYR A 60 0.65 0.74 19.35
N MET A 61 1.04 -0.52 19.11
CA MET A 61 1.22 -1.53 20.16
C MET A 61 2.33 -1.19 21.16
N LEU A 62 3.39 -0.50 20.73
CA LEU A 62 4.55 -0.21 21.58
C LEU A 62 4.49 1.15 22.28
N TYR A 63 3.69 2.10 21.77
CA TYR A 63 3.77 3.50 22.22
C TYR A 63 2.43 4.22 22.40
N LEU A 64 1.31 3.71 21.88
CA LEU A 64 0.01 4.43 21.89
C LEU A 64 -1.18 3.58 22.39
N GLY A 65 -1.02 2.27 22.52
CA GLY A 65 -1.98 1.36 23.16
C GLY A 65 -1.78 1.31 24.67
#